data_AF-A0A2L2WSR5-F1
#
_entry.id   AF-A0A2L2WSR5-F1
#
_cell.length_a   1.000
_cell.length_b   1.000
_cell.length_c   1.000
_cell.angle_alpha   90.00
_cell.angle_beta   90.00
_cell.angle_gamma   90.00
#
_symmetry.space_group_name_H-M   'P 1'
#
loop_
_entity.id
_entity.type
_entity.pdbx_description
1 polymer ?
#
loop_
_entity_poly.entity_id
_entity_poly.type
_entity_poly.pdbx_seq_one_letter_code
_entity_poly.pdbx_strand_id
1 'polypeptide(L)'
;MSLFYYDLWNEYSDMEVRKNGEFRAYDINPVCTYPRQRFIPEVKRNGFKGDYHNILPYDLFKAILSDCRAETLLKAGQYPMLRYYIYHSFNIVEYWASLKICIRNGYTIANGSMWRDTIDLLRHFGKDTNSPKYVCPADLKAEHDKLVAKRNRQRERERTEQQRQKAIEDEKNYLKAKGIFFGLVFSDNLIRIKVIESVEEMIEEGRMMHHCVGGYHNRENSLILSATIDGRRIETIEVSLKTLEVVQCRGLCNENTEYHDRIVNLVNSNVNLIRQRMEAA
;
A
#
# COMPACT_ATOMS: atom_id res chain seq x y z
N MET A 1 16.20 17.77 -6.02
CA MET A 1 17.04 17.15 -4.97
C MET A 1 17.87 18.26 -4.35
N SER A 2 17.48 18.73 -3.17
CA SER A 2 18.30 19.69 -2.43
C SER A 2 19.47 18.93 -1.81
N LEU A 3 20.68 19.20 -2.27
CA LEU A 3 21.93 18.78 -1.62
C LEU A 3 22.10 19.62 -0.35
N PHE A 4 21.38 19.28 0.72
CA PHE A 4 21.67 19.84 2.03
C PHE A 4 22.93 19.16 2.57
N TYR A 5 24.09 19.80 2.34
CA TYR A 5 25.32 19.48 3.05
C TYR A 5 25.18 19.99 4.49
N TYR A 6 24.99 19.08 5.45
CA TYR A 6 24.77 19.42 6.86
C TYR A 6 26.05 19.74 7.64
N ASP A 7 27.22 19.35 7.12
CA ASP A 7 28.54 19.45 7.79
C ASP A 7 29.61 20.14 6.93
N LEU A 8 29.34 21.37 6.48
CA LEU A 8 30.40 22.22 5.93
C LEU A 8 31.08 22.94 7.10
N TRP A 9 32.33 22.58 7.38
CA TRP A 9 33.20 23.41 8.20
C TRP A 9 33.44 24.72 7.47
N ASN A 10 32.94 25.83 8.03
CA ASN A 10 33.17 27.15 7.48
C ASN A 10 34.38 27.75 8.19
N GLU A 11 35.48 27.90 7.46
CA GLU A 11 36.71 28.44 8.01
C GLU A 11 36.43 29.87 8.54
N TYR A 12 36.85 30.14 9.78
CA TYR A 12 36.62 31.40 10.50
C TYR A 12 35.17 31.71 10.96
N SER A 13 34.22 30.78 10.87
CA SER A 13 32.93 30.97 11.53
C SER A 13 33.02 30.75 13.03
N ASP A 14 32.20 31.46 13.81
CA ASP A 14 32.05 31.20 15.24
C ASP A 14 31.62 29.76 15.50
N MET A 15 32.26 29.12 16.48
CA MET A 15 31.89 27.77 16.89
C MET A 15 30.56 27.79 17.64
N GLU A 16 29.59 26.99 17.19
CA GLU A 16 28.30 26.83 17.86
C GLU A 16 28.06 25.37 18.27
N VAL A 17 27.47 25.17 19.45
CA VAL A 17 27.00 23.84 19.88
C VAL A 17 25.61 23.64 19.30
N ARG A 18 25.51 22.89 18.20
CA ARG A 18 24.24 22.57 17.56
C ARG A 18 23.48 21.48 18.34
N LYS A 19 22.16 21.60 18.40
CA LYS A 19 21.30 20.54 18.93
C LYS A 19 21.44 19.31 18.01
N ASN A 20 21.79 18.17 18.59
CA ASN A 20 21.83 16.90 17.85
C ASN A 20 20.40 16.50 17.46
N GLY A 21 20.03 16.73 16.21
CA GLY A 21 18.72 16.38 15.63
C GLY A 21 18.61 14.91 15.20
N GLU A 22 19.36 14.01 15.85
CA GLU A 22 19.50 12.60 15.47
C GLU A 22 20.19 12.39 14.10
N PHE A 23 20.96 13.38 13.66
CA PHE A 23 21.76 13.28 12.44
C PHE A 23 22.94 12.34 12.66
N ARG A 24 23.01 11.26 11.86
CA ARG A 24 24.13 10.30 11.87
C ARG A 24 25.46 10.87 11.36
N ALA A 25 25.48 12.13 10.97
CA ALA A 25 26.66 12.80 10.42
C ALA A 25 27.81 12.90 11.45
N TYR A 26 27.46 12.87 12.74
CA TYR A 26 28.40 12.83 13.87
C TYR A 26 28.65 11.43 14.43
N ASP A 27 28.08 10.38 13.81
CA ASP A 27 28.32 8.99 14.21
C ASP A 27 29.75 8.61 13.82
N ILE A 28 30.65 8.59 14.81
CA ILE A 28 32.01 8.08 14.60
C ILE A 28 31.88 6.57 14.39
N ASN A 29 32.07 6.10 13.15
CA ASN A 29 32.23 4.69 12.82
C ASN A 29 33.74 4.36 12.78
N PRO A 30 34.36 4.02 13.92
CA PRO A 30 35.80 3.82 13.96
C PRO A 30 36.20 2.58 13.17
N VAL A 31 37.16 2.73 12.25
CA VAL A 31 37.80 1.59 11.56
C VAL A 31 38.58 0.72 12.55
N CYS A 32 39.14 1.34 13.60
CA CYS A 32 39.79 0.67 14.71
C CYS A 32 39.61 1.47 16.00
N THR A 33 39.56 0.77 17.13
CA THR A 33 39.60 1.39 18.46
C THR A 33 41.00 1.24 19.06
N TYR A 34 41.46 2.26 19.78
CA TYR A 34 42.75 2.19 20.48
C TYR A 34 42.80 0.98 21.43
N PRO A 35 43.85 0.13 21.41
CA PRO A 35 43.85 -1.16 22.09
C PRO A 35 43.88 -1.08 23.63
N ARG A 36 44.33 0.05 24.20
CA ARG A 36 44.33 0.25 25.66
C ARG A 36 43.11 1.07 26.07
N GLN A 37 42.04 0.37 26.42
CA GLN A 37 40.77 0.99 26.79
C GLN A 37 40.55 0.95 28.30
N ARG A 38 40.02 2.02 28.85
CA ARG A 38 39.54 2.08 30.24
C ARG A 38 38.04 2.34 30.21
N PHE A 39 37.29 1.48 30.90
CA PHE A 39 35.83 1.58 30.98
C PHE A 39 35.41 1.93 32.40
N ILE A 40 34.38 2.78 32.51
CA ILE A 40 33.76 3.12 33.78
C ILE A 40 33.16 1.86 34.45
N PRO A 41 33.12 1.79 35.79
CA PRO A 41 32.61 0.62 36.52
C PRO A 41 31.18 0.23 36.13
N GLU A 42 30.33 1.19 35.81
CA GLU A 42 28.92 1.02 35.44
C GLU A 42 28.78 0.20 34.15
N VAL A 43 29.58 0.50 33.14
CA VAL A 43 29.59 -0.23 31.86
C VAL A 43 30.01 -1.69 32.07
N LYS A 44 31.01 -1.94 32.92
CA LYS A 44 31.44 -3.29 33.28
C LYS A 44 30.35 -4.03 34.07
N ARG A 45 29.74 -3.37 35.06
CA ARG A 45 28.61 -3.90 35.85
C ARG A 45 27.43 -4.27 34.96
N ASN A 46 27.15 -3.46 33.94
CA ASN A 46 26.05 -3.65 33.00
C ASN A 46 26.36 -4.72 31.92
N GLY A 47 27.50 -5.43 32.03
CA GLY A 47 27.76 -6.66 31.28
C GLY A 47 28.72 -6.53 30.11
N PHE A 48 29.34 -5.35 29.90
CA PHE A 48 30.33 -5.18 28.86
C PHE A 48 31.64 -5.93 29.19
N LYS A 49 32.06 -6.83 28.30
CA LYS A 49 33.25 -7.69 28.46
C LYS A 49 34.39 -7.41 27.46
N GLY A 50 34.28 -6.33 26.67
CA GLY A 50 35.30 -5.93 25.70
C GLY A 50 34.92 -6.14 24.23
N ASP A 51 33.81 -6.82 23.94
CA ASP A 51 33.26 -6.95 22.58
C ASP A 51 32.07 -6.00 22.39
N TYR A 52 32.01 -5.40 21.20
CA TYR A 52 30.96 -4.47 20.78
C TYR A 52 29.84 -5.16 19.98
N HIS A 53 30.02 -6.43 19.59
CA HIS A 53 29.01 -7.24 18.93
C HIS A 53 28.42 -6.62 17.64
N ASN A 54 29.27 -5.91 16.88
CA ASN A 54 28.92 -5.13 15.69
C ASN A 54 27.88 -4.03 15.97
N ILE A 55 27.97 -3.38 17.12
CA ILE A 55 27.24 -2.16 17.49
C ILE A 55 28.27 -1.05 17.67
N LEU A 56 27.95 0.19 17.28
CA LEU A 56 28.85 1.31 17.49
C LEU A 56 29.11 1.52 18.99
N PRO A 57 30.35 1.80 19.42
CA PRO A 57 30.68 1.97 20.84
C PRO A 57 29.79 3.00 21.55
N TYR A 58 29.54 4.14 20.90
CA TYR A 58 28.67 5.19 21.43
C TYR A 58 27.25 4.67 21.67
N ASP A 59 26.63 4.05 20.67
CA ASP A 59 25.26 3.53 20.76
C ASP A 59 25.13 2.44 21.82
N LEU A 60 26.09 1.52 21.88
CA LEU A 60 26.10 0.44 22.86
C LEU A 60 26.17 1.01 24.29
N PHE A 61 27.11 1.91 24.56
CA PHE A 61 27.28 2.48 25.91
C PHE A 61 26.10 3.36 26.30
N LYS A 62 25.59 4.19 25.38
CA LYS A 62 24.38 4.98 25.60
C LYS A 62 23.20 4.08 25.94
N ALA A 63 22.98 3.00 25.18
CA ALA A 63 21.88 2.08 25.38
C ALA A 63 21.94 1.35 26.73
N ILE A 64 23.08 0.75 27.09
CA ILE A 64 23.20 -0.01 28.36
C ILE A 64 23.21 0.89 29.61
N LEU A 65 23.57 2.17 29.48
CA LEU A 65 23.52 3.12 30.58
C LEU A 65 22.13 3.74 30.76
N SER A 66 21.36 3.83 29.68
CA SER A 66 20.05 4.47 29.66
C SER A 66 18.90 3.49 29.90
N ASP A 67 19.04 2.23 29.51
CA ASP A 67 17.97 1.24 29.55
C ASP A 67 18.41 -0.12 30.14
N CYS A 68 17.75 -0.55 31.22
CA CYS A 68 17.99 -1.85 31.86
C CYS A 68 17.66 -3.06 30.95
N ARG A 69 16.83 -2.87 29.92
CA ARG A 69 16.49 -3.92 28.94
C ARG A 69 17.65 -4.16 27.99
N ALA A 70 18.37 -3.11 27.59
CA ALA A 70 19.58 -3.25 26.79
C ALA A 70 20.66 -4.02 27.56
N GLU A 71 20.85 -3.68 28.84
CA GLU A 71 21.70 -4.43 29.76
C GLU A 71 21.29 -5.91 29.83
N THR A 72 20.00 -6.20 29.99
CA THR A 72 19.49 -7.56 30.06
C THR A 72 19.77 -8.35 28.78
N LEU A 73 19.51 -7.76 27.61
CA LEU A 73 19.80 -8.39 26.31
C LEU A 73 21.29 -8.66 26.11
N LEU A 74 22.16 -7.72 26.53
CA LEU A 74 23.60 -7.88 26.49
C LEU A 74 24.07 -9.05 27.38
N LYS A 75 23.63 -9.07 28.63
CA LYS A 75 23.98 -10.11 29.61
C LYS A 75 23.43 -11.49 29.21
N ALA A 76 22.26 -11.53 28.58
CA ALA A 76 21.64 -12.76 28.09
C ALA A 76 22.24 -13.28 26.77
N GLY A 77 23.21 -12.58 26.17
CA GLY A 77 23.84 -12.98 24.90
C GLY A 77 22.92 -12.80 23.67
N GLN A 78 21.86 -12.00 23.79
CA GLN A 78 20.91 -11.74 22.70
C GLN A 78 21.42 -10.61 21.79
N TYR A 79 22.65 -10.74 21.30
CA TYR A 79 23.34 -9.68 20.55
C TYR A 79 22.62 -9.23 19.27
N PRO A 80 22.06 -10.13 18.43
CA PRO A 80 21.34 -9.68 17.23
C PRO A 80 20.07 -8.90 17.58
N MET A 81 19.37 -9.30 18.65
CA MET A 81 18.18 -8.58 19.13
C MET A 81 18.54 -7.24 19.76
N LEU A 82 19.64 -7.17 20.53
CA LEU A 82 20.18 -5.91 21.08
C LEU A 82 20.51 -4.93 19.95
N ARG A 83 21.19 -5.41 18.91
CA ARG A 83 21.52 -4.60 17.74
C ARG A 83 20.26 -4.09 17.03
N TYR A 84 19.26 -4.94 16.85
CA TYR A 84 17.98 -4.54 16.26
C TYR A 84 17.29 -3.46 17.10
N TYR A 85 17.25 -3.63 18.42
CA TYR A 85 16.65 -2.69 19.37
C TYR A 85 17.32 -1.32 19.37
N ILE A 86 18.65 -1.26 19.25
CA ILE A 86 19.41 -0.01 19.25
C ILE A 86 19.22 0.75 17.93
N TYR A 87 19.21 0.06 16.78
CA TYR A 87 19.19 0.73 15.48
C TYR A 87 17.81 1.08 14.94
N HIS A 88 16.74 0.48 15.46
CA HIS A 88 15.38 0.69 14.97
C HIS A 88 14.49 1.24 16.08
N SER A 89 13.50 2.06 15.70
CA SER A 89 12.42 2.45 16.60
C SER A 89 11.56 1.22 16.94
N PHE A 90 11.97 0.50 17.97
CA PHE A 90 11.34 -0.73 18.42
C PHE A 90 10.78 -0.53 19.83
N ASN A 91 9.44 -0.57 19.96
CA ASN A 91 8.80 -0.51 21.27
C ASN A 91 8.98 -1.84 22.03
N ILE A 92 10.17 -2.03 22.59
CA ILE A 92 10.53 -3.26 23.29
C ILE A 92 9.61 -3.58 24.48
N VAL A 93 8.89 -2.59 25.04
CA VAL A 93 7.95 -2.78 26.16
C VAL A 93 6.90 -3.83 25.79
N GLU A 94 6.29 -3.69 24.62
CA GLU A 94 5.17 -4.53 24.18
C GLU A 94 5.60 -5.99 23.96
N TYR A 95 6.86 -6.21 23.57
CA TYR A 95 7.39 -7.52 23.26
C TYR A 95 8.21 -8.12 24.41
N TRP A 96 8.35 -7.38 25.53
CA TRP A 96 9.24 -7.75 26.63
C TRP A 96 8.86 -9.08 27.29
N ALA A 97 7.56 -9.36 27.41
CA ALA A 97 7.08 -10.63 27.95
C ALA A 97 7.56 -11.82 27.09
N SER A 98 7.38 -11.73 25.77
CA SER A 98 7.83 -12.72 24.80
C SER A 98 9.35 -12.84 24.76
N LEU A 99 10.09 -11.72 24.84
CA LEU A 99 11.56 -11.74 24.92
C LEU A 99 12.07 -12.44 26.18
N LYS A 100 11.46 -12.19 27.35
CA LYS A 100 11.82 -12.89 28.59
C LYS A 100 11.61 -14.40 28.48
N ILE A 101 10.60 -14.84 27.72
CA ILE A 101 10.38 -16.25 27.44
C ILE A 101 11.48 -16.81 26.54
N CYS A 102 11.87 -16.10 25.47
CA CYS A 102 13.03 -16.50 24.64
C CYS A 102 14.28 -16.69 25.49
N ILE A 103 14.60 -15.69 26.33
CA ILE A 103 15.79 -15.73 27.19
C ILE A 103 15.72 -16.91 28.17
N ARG A 104 14.57 -17.14 28.81
CA ARG A 104 14.38 -18.24 29.76
C ARG A 104 14.55 -19.63 29.11
N ASN A 105 14.14 -19.77 27.86
CA ASN A 105 14.24 -21.03 27.11
C ASN A 105 15.58 -21.17 26.36
N GLY A 106 16.54 -20.24 26.56
CA GLY A 106 17.83 -20.27 25.86
C GLY A 106 17.73 -20.06 24.35
N TYR A 107 16.64 -19.49 23.86
CA TYR A 107 16.40 -19.28 22.44
C TYR A 107 17.06 -17.98 21.96
N THR A 108 18.07 -18.07 21.09
CA THR A 108 18.75 -16.91 20.51
C THR A 108 18.01 -16.39 19.27
N ILE A 109 17.55 -15.14 19.33
CA ILE A 109 16.86 -14.50 18.21
C ILE A 109 17.91 -14.01 17.21
N ALA A 110 18.07 -14.71 16.09
CA ALA A 110 19.04 -14.36 15.05
C ALA A 110 18.64 -13.11 14.23
N ASN A 111 17.34 -12.91 13.99
CA ASN A 111 16.81 -11.79 13.21
C ASN A 111 15.67 -11.11 13.98
N GLY A 112 15.95 -9.96 14.58
CA GLY A 112 14.99 -9.21 15.40
C GLY A 112 13.78 -8.69 14.62
N SER A 113 13.97 -8.29 13.35
CA SER A 113 12.87 -7.81 12.50
C SER A 113 11.88 -8.93 12.19
N MET A 114 12.40 -10.07 11.68
CA MET A 114 11.56 -11.22 11.35
C MET A 114 10.86 -11.79 12.58
N TRP A 115 11.55 -11.81 13.73
CA TRP A 115 10.94 -12.25 14.99
C TRP A 115 9.80 -11.33 15.42
N ARG A 116 10.00 -10.01 15.38
CA ARG A 116 8.94 -9.03 15.64
C ARG A 116 7.73 -9.26 14.73
N ASP A 117 7.96 -9.35 13.42
CA ASP A 117 6.89 -9.58 12.43
C ASP A 117 6.13 -10.88 12.71
N THR A 118 6.85 -11.93 13.12
CA THR A 118 6.27 -13.21 13.53
C THR A 118 5.38 -13.06 14.76
N ILE A 119 5.81 -12.32 15.79
CA ILE A 119 5.00 -12.06 16.99
C ILE A 119 3.74 -11.27 16.64
N ASP A 120 3.84 -10.27 15.76
CA ASP A 120 2.69 -9.48 15.31
C ASP A 120 1.69 -10.34 14.53
N LEU A 121 2.17 -11.22 13.65
CA LEU A 121 1.33 -12.20 12.96
C LEU A 121 0.65 -13.16 13.95
N LEU A 122 1.36 -13.64 14.98
CA LEU A 122 0.79 -14.49 16.02
C LEU A 122 -0.33 -13.77 16.79
N ARG A 123 -0.12 -12.50 17.18
CA ARG A 123 -1.16 -11.66 17.81
C ARG A 123 -2.37 -11.51 16.90
N HIS A 124 -2.14 -11.22 15.63
CA HIS A 124 -3.22 -11.10 14.63
C HIS A 124 -4.05 -12.38 14.50
N PHE A 125 -3.41 -13.55 14.57
CA PHE A 125 -4.10 -14.84 14.55
C PHE A 125 -4.64 -15.30 15.93
N GLY A 126 -4.59 -14.45 16.96
CA GLY A 126 -5.05 -14.77 18.31
C GLY A 126 -4.25 -15.88 18.98
N LYS A 127 -2.98 -16.07 18.61
CA LYS A 127 -2.09 -17.04 19.23
C LYS A 127 -1.45 -16.46 20.48
N ASP A 128 -1.22 -17.33 21.46
CA ASP A 128 -0.62 -16.94 22.74
C ASP A 128 0.88 -16.62 22.59
N THR A 129 1.20 -15.34 22.61
CA THR A 129 2.59 -14.84 22.56
C THR A 129 3.32 -14.95 23.89
N ASN A 130 2.71 -15.55 24.92
CA ASN A 130 3.35 -15.90 26.18
C ASN A 130 3.72 -17.39 26.26
N SER A 131 3.43 -18.17 25.21
CA SER A 131 3.80 -19.57 25.14
C SER A 131 5.14 -19.77 24.41
N PRO A 132 6.10 -20.52 24.98
CA PRO A 132 7.38 -20.81 24.32
C PRO A 132 7.19 -21.54 22.98
N LYS A 133 6.12 -22.33 22.86
CA LYS A 133 5.77 -23.06 21.63
C LYS A 133 5.68 -22.15 20.40
N TYR A 134 5.16 -20.94 20.56
CA TYR A 134 4.97 -20.01 19.45
C TYR A 134 6.12 -19.00 19.34
N VAL A 135 6.69 -18.60 20.46
CA VAL A 135 7.67 -17.52 20.54
C VAL A 135 9.10 -18.00 20.25
N CYS A 136 9.38 -19.29 20.47
CA CYS A 136 10.69 -19.93 20.28
C CYS A 136 10.59 -21.05 19.22
N PRO A 137 10.30 -20.75 17.94
CA PRO A 137 10.26 -21.76 16.88
C PRO A 137 11.66 -22.33 16.61
N ALA A 138 11.75 -23.60 16.25
CA ALA A 138 13.02 -24.22 15.85
C ALA A 138 13.58 -23.58 14.56
N ASP A 139 12.70 -23.25 13.62
CA ASP A 139 13.02 -22.46 12.42
C ASP A 139 12.08 -21.24 12.36
N LEU A 140 12.65 -20.08 12.71
CA LEU A 140 11.92 -18.81 12.70
C LEU A 140 11.42 -18.45 11.31
N LYS A 141 12.22 -18.71 10.26
CA LYS A 141 11.89 -18.32 8.90
C LYS A 141 10.74 -19.16 8.35
N ALA A 142 10.79 -20.48 8.56
CA ALA A 142 9.73 -21.38 8.11
C ALA A 142 8.37 -21.03 8.77
N GLU A 143 8.35 -20.77 10.08
CA GLU A 143 7.10 -20.38 10.75
C GLU A 143 6.64 -18.97 10.35
N HIS A 144 7.55 -18.02 10.18
CA HIS A 144 7.23 -16.70 9.64
C HIS A 144 6.55 -16.80 8.26
N ASP A 145 7.19 -17.50 7.31
CA ASP A 145 6.72 -17.60 5.92
C ASP A 145 5.36 -18.29 5.83
N LYS A 146 5.12 -19.29 6.68
CA LYS A 146 3.83 -19.96 6.83
C LYS A 146 2.74 -19.02 7.35
N LEU A 147 3.03 -18.18 8.34
CA LEU A 147 2.08 -17.18 8.86
C LEU A 147 1.80 -16.08 7.83
N VAL A 148 2.82 -15.62 7.11
CA VAL A 148 2.66 -14.66 6.01
C VAL A 148 1.79 -15.23 4.90
N ALA A 149 2.04 -16.46 4.46
CA ALA A 149 1.24 -17.13 3.43
C ALA A 149 -0.24 -17.24 3.87
N LYS A 150 -0.48 -17.56 5.16
CA LYS A 150 -1.83 -17.59 5.72
C LYS A 150 -2.49 -16.20 5.71
N ARG A 151 -1.76 -15.14 6.07
CA ARG A 151 -2.31 -13.77 6.07
C ARG A 151 -2.60 -13.28 4.66
N ASN A 152 -1.75 -13.61 3.70
CA ASN A 152 -1.95 -13.25 2.29
C ASN A 152 -3.22 -13.90 1.72
N ARG A 153 -3.47 -15.19 2.04
CA ARG A 153 -4.72 -15.86 1.65
C ARG A 153 -5.97 -15.21 2.25
N GLN A 154 -5.90 -14.72 3.49
CA GLN A 154 -7.01 -13.97 4.09
C GLN A 154 -7.24 -12.65 3.37
N ARG A 155 -6.18 -11.87 3.13
CA ARG A 155 -6.26 -10.60 2.41
C ARG A 155 -6.78 -10.76 0.99
N GLU A 156 -6.42 -11.82 0.30
CA GLU A 156 -6.92 -12.12 -1.04
C GLU A 156 -8.43 -12.35 -1.02
N ARG A 157 -8.93 -13.18 -0.08
CA ARG A 157 -10.38 -13.41 0.11
C ARG A 157 -11.12 -12.12 0.48
N GLU A 158 -10.57 -11.34 1.41
CA GLU A 158 -11.13 -10.04 1.81
C GLU A 158 -11.23 -9.09 0.61
N ARG A 159 -10.18 -9.03 -0.22
CA ARG A 159 -10.18 -8.21 -1.44
C ARG A 159 -11.20 -8.68 -2.47
N THR A 160 -11.30 -9.99 -2.71
CA THR A 160 -12.29 -10.54 -3.64
C THR A 160 -13.71 -10.22 -3.17
N GLU A 161 -13.98 -10.35 -1.88
CA GLU A 161 -15.30 -10.03 -1.31
C GLU A 161 -15.60 -8.53 -1.39
N GLN A 162 -14.63 -7.67 -1.06
CA GLN A 162 -14.77 -6.22 -1.22
C GLN A 162 -15.00 -5.82 -2.67
N GLN A 163 -14.31 -6.44 -3.62
CA GLN A 163 -14.51 -6.20 -5.05
C GLN A 163 -15.91 -6.63 -5.51
N ARG A 164 -16.41 -7.78 -5.04
CA ARG A 164 -17.78 -8.23 -5.33
C ARG A 164 -18.82 -7.27 -4.76
N GLN A 165 -18.68 -6.89 -3.50
CA GLN A 165 -19.59 -5.96 -2.85
C GLN A 165 -19.60 -4.60 -3.55
N LYS A 166 -18.41 -4.11 -3.94
CA LYS A 166 -18.27 -2.88 -4.70
C LYS A 166 -18.91 -2.99 -6.08
N ALA A 167 -18.72 -4.08 -6.81
CA ALA A 167 -19.36 -4.28 -8.11
C ALA A 167 -20.90 -4.25 -8.00
N ILE A 168 -21.47 -4.87 -6.97
CA ILE A 168 -22.92 -4.83 -6.71
C ILE A 168 -23.39 -3.40 -6.38
N GLU A 169 -22.61 -2.67 -5.59
CA GLU A 169 -22.92 -1.28 -5.24
C GLU A 169 -22.82 -0.34 -6.45
N ASP A 170 -21.76 -0.48 -7.25
CA ASP A 170 -21.54 0.27 -8.48
C ASP A 170 -22.70 0.01 -9.47
N GLU A 171 -23.12 -1.25 -9.64
CA GLU A 171 -24.27 -1.61 -10.50
C GLU A 171 -25.58 -0.98 -10.01
N LYS A 172 -25.84 -1.02 -8.69
CA LYS A 172 -27.02 -0.41 -8.08
C LYS A 172 -27.02 1.12 -8.24
N ASN A 173 -25.87 1.76 -8.07
CA ASN A 173 -25.71 3.19 -8.23
C ASN A 173 -25.86 3.60 -9.69
N TYR A 174 -25.32 2.80 -10.61
CA TYR A 174 -25.47 3.00 -12.05
C TYR A 174 -26.94 2.88 -12.48
N LEU A 175 -27.66 1.85 -12.04
CA LEU A 175 -29.09 1.69 -12.29
C LEU A 175 -29.91 2.86 -11.74
N LYS A 176 -29.61 3.36 -10.53
CA LYS A 176 -30.30 4.53 -9.98
C LYS A 176 -30.05 5.80 -10.79
N ALA A 177 -28.82 6.03 -11.23
CA ALA A 177 -28.45 7.26 -11.93
C ALA A 177 -28.84 7.25 -13.42
N LYS A 178 -28.77 6.08 -14.07
CA LYS A 178 -28.91 5.95 -15.53
C LYS A 178 -30.09 5.10 -15.97
N GLY A 179 -30.78 4.43 -15.04
CA GLY A 179 -31.89 3.51 -15.35
C GLY A 179 -33.02 4.15 -16.15
N ILE A 180 -33.24 5.45 -15.98
CA ILE A 180 -34.21 6.25 -16.75
C ILE A 180 -33.94 6.19 -18.26
N PHE A 181 -32.67 6.05 -18.66
CA PHE A 181 -32.24 6.00 -20.06
C PHE A 181 -32.18 4.58 -20.64
N PHE A 182 -32.38 3.55 -19.82
CA PHE A 182 -32.29 2.16 -20.28
C PHE A 182 -33.41 1.85 -21.28
N GLY A 183 -33.10 0.99 -22.25
CA GLY A 183 -33.96 0.69 -23.39
C GLY A 183 -34.01 1.78 -24.47
N LEU A 184 -33.24 2.87 -24.37
CA LEU A 184 -33.07 3.80 -25.49
C LEU A 184 -32.20 3.15 -26.57
N VAL A 185 -32.77 3.05 -27.76
CA VAL A 185 -32.10 2.53 -28.96
C VAL A 185 -32.41 3.46 -30.12
N PHE A 186 -31.36 3.90 -30.82
CA PHE A 186 -31.46 4.64 -32.08
C PHE A 186 -31.00 3.74 -33.22
N SER A 187 -31.69 3.78 -34.36
CA SER A 187 -31.34 2.95 -35.50
C SER A 187 -31.58 3.70 -36.80
N ASP A 188 -30.66 3.53 -37.75
CA ASP A 188 -30.76 4.06 -39.11
C ASP A 188 -30.53 2.94 -40.14
N ASN A 189 -31.30 1.86 -40.01
CA ASN A 189 -31.32 0.59 -40.77
C ASN A 189 -29.99 -0.21 -40.86
N LEU A 190 -28.85 0.45 -40.73
CA LEU A 190 -27.49 -0.09 -40.76
C LEU A 190 -26.82 -0.02 -39.39
N ILE A 191 -26.91 1.14 -38.72
CA ILE A 191 -26.26 1.40 -37.44
C ILE A 191 -27.30 1.35 -36.34
N ARG A 192 -27.02 0.58 -35.28
CA ARG A 192 -27.81 0.52 -34.06
C ARG A 192 -27.00 1.08 -32.89
N ILE A 193 -27.49 2.16 -32.31
CA ILE A 193 -26.92 2.82 -31.12
C ILE A 193 -27.78 2.45 -29.92
N LYS A 194 -27.17 1.92 -28.86
CA LYS A 194 -27.84 1.51 -27.63
C LYS A 194 -27.15 2.16 -26.43
N VAL A 195 -27.91 2.58 -25.42
CA VAL A 195 -27.34 2.96 -24.12
C VAL A 195 -26.70 1.73 -23.46
N ILE A 196 -25.56 1.91 -22.80
CA ILE A 196 -24.95 0.86 -21.99
C ILE A 196 -25.74 0.71 -20.69
N GLU A 197 -26.27 -0.48 -20.42
CA GLU A 197 -27.28 -0.72 -19.38
C GLU A 197 -26.71 -1.30 -18.09
N SER A 198 -25.43 -1.70 -18.08
CA SER A 198 -24.75 -2.22 -16.88
C SER A 198 -23.30 -1.77 -16.79
N VAL A 199 -22.72 -1.83 -15.59
CA VAL A 199 -21.29 -1.57 -15.36
C VAL A 199 -20.45 -2.66 -16.03
N GLU A 200 -20.93 -3.91 -16.04
CA GLU A 200 -20.27 -5.02 -16.74
C GLU A 200 -20.19 -4.77 -18.25
N GLU A 201 -21.28 -4.35 -18.89
CA GLU A 201 -21.30 -3.99 -20.32
C GLU A 201 -20.37 -2.80 -20.61
N MET A 202 -20.25 -1.83 -19.68
CA MET A 202 -19.33 -0.70 -19.80
C MET A 202 -17.85 -1.12 -19.73
N ILE A 203 -17.52 -2.04 -18.82
CA ILE A 203 -16.17 -2.59 -18.71
C ILE A 203 -15.82 -3.39 -19.97
N GLU A 204 -16.76 -4.19 -20.47
CA GLU A 204 -16.60 -4.94 -21.71
C GLU A 204 -16.43 -4.01 -22.91
N GLU A 205 -17.18 -2.91 -22.98
CA GLU A 205 -17.03 -1.88 -24.02
C GLU A 205 -15.62 -1.30 -24.00
N GLY A 206 -15.14 -0.87 -22.83
CA GLY A 206 -13.78 -0.32 -22.69
C GLY A 206 -12.69 -1.33 -23.06
N ARG A 207 -12.90 -2.61 -22.74
CA ARG A 207 -11.98 -3.70 -23.10
C ARG A 207 -11.93 -3.95 -24.60
N MET A 208 -13.09 -4.06 -25.24
CA MET A 208 -13.22 -4.38 -26.67
C MET A 208 -12.78 -3.21 -27.56
N MET A 209 -13.07 -1.98 -27.14
CA MET A 209 -12.73 -0.77 -27.88
C MET A 209 -11.33 -0.23 -27.56
N HIS A 210 -10.63 -0.84 -26.60
CA HIS A 210 -9.29 -0.43 -26.13
C HIS A 210 -9.21 1.03 -25.69
N HIS A 211 -10.26 1.54 -25.04
CA HIS A 211 -10.31 2.92 -24.53
C HIS A 211 -10.89 3.00 -23.11
N CYS A 212 -10.62 4.09 -22.40
CA CYS A 212 -10.81 4.21 -20.95
C CYS A 212 -12.27 4.32 -20.44
N VAL A 213 -13.27 3.95 -21.24
CA VAL A 213 -14.70 4.09 -20.90
C VAL A 213 -15.15 3.14 -19.78
N GLY A 214 -14.42 2.05 -19.51
CA GLY A 214 -14.77 1.09 -18.45
C GLY A 214 -14.89 1.71 -17.03
N GLY A 215 -14.29 2.88 -16.80
CA GLY A 215 -14.39 3.61 -15.52
C GLY A 215 -15.49 4.67 -15.46
N TYR A 216 -16.28 4.87 -16.52
CA TYR A 216 -17.17 6.04 -16.64
C TYR A 216 -18.52 5.85 -15.95
N HIS A 217 -18.78 4.69 -15.33
CA HIS A 217 -20.02 4.38 -14.62
C HIS A 217 -20.32 5.38 -13.49
N ASN A 218 -19.28 5.97 -12.89
CA ASN A 218 -19.42 6.96 -11.80
C ASN A 218 -19.60 8.41 -12.30
N ARG A 219 -19.64 8.67 -13.62
CA ARG A 219 -19.86 10.02 -14.14
C ARG A 219 -21.35 10.39 -14.14
N GLU A 220 -21.74 11.21 -13.18
CA GLU A 220 -23.14 11.65 -13.01
C GLU A 220 -23.71 12.32 -14.26
N ASN A 221 -22.92 13.14 -14.95
CA ASN A 221 -23.39 13.97 -16.07
C ASN A 221 -23.04 13.43 -17.46
N SER A 222 -22.62 12.17 -17.56
CA SER A 222 -22.27 11.54 -18.84
C SER A 222 -23.17 10.34 -19.10
N LEU A 223 -23.68 10.20 -20.33
CA LEU A 223 -24.40 9.02 -20.80
C LEU A 223 -23.56 8.35 -21.88
N ILE A 224 -23.28 7.07 -21.70
CA ILE A 224 -22.47 6.30 -22.65
C ILE A 224 -23.38 5.45 -23.52
N LEU A 225 -23.19 5.55 -24.83
CA LEU A 225 -23.86 4.75 -25.84
C LEU A 225 -22.83 3.94 -26.62
N SER A 226 -23.23 2.74 -27.04
CA SER A 226 -22.45 1.89 -27.94
C SER A 226 -23.13 1.84 -29.31
N ALA A 227 -22.39 2.17 -30.37
CA ALA A 227 -22.83 2.00 -31.75
C ALA A 227 -22.35 0.66 -32.29
N THR A 228 -23.28 -0.07 -32.92
CA THR A 228 -23.05 -1.40 -33.47
C THR A 228 -23.57 -1.53 -34.90
N ILE A 229 -22.87 -2.31 -35.73
CA ILE A 229 -23.31 -2.77 -37.06
C ILE A 229 -23.25 -4.30 -37.05
N ASP A 230 -24.36 -4.97 -37.39
CA ASP A 230 -24.47 -6.44 -37.37
C ASP A 230 -23.98 -7.09 -36.05
N GLY A 231 -24.20 -6.40 -34.92
CA GLY A 231 -23.76 -6.86 -33.59
C GLY A 231 -22.28 -6.65 -33.28
N ARG A 232 -21.49 -6.07 -34.20
CA ARG A 232 -20.10 -5.65 -33.95
C ARG A 232 -20.07 -4.18 -33.51
N ARG A 233 -19.32 -3.91 -32.44
CA ARG A 233 -19.09 -2.55 -31.91
C ARG A 233 -18.19 -1.77 -32.86
N ILE A 234 -18.59 -0.54 -33.18
CA ILE A 234 -17.86 0.34 -34.09
C ILE A 234 -17.34 1.60 -33.39
N GLU A 235 -18.17 2.26 -32.58
CA GLU A 235 -17.80 3.47 -31.83
C GLU A 235 -18.56 3.54 -30.49
N THR A 236 -17.90 4.14 -29.51
CA THR A 236 -18.49 4.52 -28.22
C THR A 236 -18.73 6.01 -28.19
N ILE A 237 -19.91 6.41 -27.74
CA ILE A 237 -20.36 7.80 -27.70
C ILE A 237 -20.60 8.21 -26.25
N GLU A 238 -19.99 9.31 -25.83
CA GLU A 238 -20.27 10.01 -24.56
C GLU A 238 -21.11 11.25 -24.85
N VAL A 239 -22.34 11.27 -24.32
CA VAL A 239 -23.25 12.41 -24.37
C VAL A 239 -23.27 13.08 -23.00
N SER A 240 -23.11 14.41 -22.98
CA SER A 240 -23.26 15.20 -21.76
C SER A 240 -24.74 15.35 -21.42
N LEU A 241 -25.16 14.93 -20.23
CA LEU A 241 -26.54 15.12 -19.75
C LEU A 241 -26.83 16.59 -19.38
N LYS A 242 -25.81 17.43 -19.25
CA LYS A 242 -25.97 18.88 -18.96
C LYS A 242 -26.27 19.69 -20.20
N THR A 243 -25.51 19.45 -21.27
CA THR A 243 -25.62 20.20 -22.53
C THR A 243 -26.45 19.46 -23.57
N LEU A 244 -26.66 18.15 -23.38
CA LEU A 244 -27.28 17.23 -24.35
C LEU A 244 -26.49 17.16 -25.68
N GLU A 245 -25.19 17.37 -25.61
CA GLU A 245 -24.27 17.33 -26.76
C GLU A 245 -23.34 16.12 -26.67
N VAL A 246 -22.90 15.64 -27.83
CA VAL A 246 -21.87 14.60 -27.94
C VAL A 246 -20.51 15.21 -27.55
N VAL A 247 -19.95 14.75 -26.43
CA VAL A 247 -18.65 15.20 -25.93
C VAL A 247 -17.52 14.41 -26.56
N GLN A 248 -17.70 13.09 -26.67
CA GLN A 248 -16.74 12.17 -27.29
C GLN A 248 -17.48 11.16 -28.14
N CYS A 249 -16.92 10.83 -29.30
CA CYS A 249 -17.38 9.75 -30.17
C CYS A 249 -16.12 9.14 -30.76
N ARG A 250 -15.80 7.89 -30.41
CA ARG A 250 -14.51 7.27 -30.74
C ARG A 250 -14.67 5.78 -31.01
N GLY A 251 -14.03 5.32 -32.06
CA GLY A 251 -13.89 3.91 -32.41
C GLY A 251 -12.73 3.23 -31.70
N LEU A 252 -12.35 2.08 -32.25
CA LEU A 252 -11.23 1.28 -31.75
C LEU A 252 -9.96 2.13 -31.63
N CYS A 253 -9.25 2.02 -30.49
CA CYS A 253 -8.00 2.76 -30.24
C CYS A 253 -8.12 4.30 -30.34
N ASN A 254 -9.32 4.86 -30.14
CA ASN A 254 -9.62 6.29 -30.26
C ASN A 254 -9.56 6.86 -31.69
N GLU A 255 -9.67 6.01 -32.71
CA GLU A 255 -9.75 6.44 -34.11
C GLU A 255 -11.21 6.67 -34.52
N ASN A 256 -11.43 7.53 -35.53
CA ASN A 256 -12.76 7.73 -36.09
C ASN A 256 -13.02 6.68 -37.18
N THR A 257 -14.22 6.13 -37.21
CA THR A 257 -14.65 5.20 -38.26
C THR A 257 -15.24 5.96 -39.46
N GLU A 258 -15.42 5.27 -40.59
CA GLU A 258 -16.11 5.82 -41.77
C GLU A 258 -17.56 6.23 -41.50
N TYR A 259 -18.15 5.75 -40.40
CA TYR A 259 -19.53 6.06 -39.98
C TYR A 259 -19.62 7.16 -38.93
N HIS A 260 -18.51 7.76 -38.52
CA HIS A 260 -18.43 8.72 -37.41
C HIS A 260 -19.47 9.85 -37.52
N ASP A 261 -19.48 10.57 -38.64
CA ASP A 261 -20.41 11.70 -38.85
C ASP A 261 -21.87 11.24 -38.86
N ARG A 262 -22.12 10.04 -39.38
CA ARG A 262 -23.47 9.44 -39.40
C ARG A 262 -23.94 9.09 -37.99
N ILE A 263 -23.06 8.55 -37.14
CA ILE A 263 -23.34 8.23 -35.74
C ILE A 263 -23.65 9.51 -34.95
N VAL A 264 -22.80 10.52 -35.07
CA VAL A 264 -22.99 11.82 -34.39
C VAL A 264 -24.31 12.47 -34.82
N ASN A 265 -24.61 12.49 -36.11
CA ASN A 265 -25.87 13.03 -36.63
C ASN A 265 -27.08 12.23 -36.14
N LEU A 266 -26.98 10.90 -36.07
CA LEU A 266 -28.06 10.03 -35.58
C LEU A 266 -28.35 10.29 -34.09
N VAL A 267 -27.32 10.46 -33.27
CA VAL A 267 -27.48 10.82 -31.85
C VAL A 267 -28.11 12.21 -31.75
N ASN A 268 -27.55 13.22 -32.41
CA ASN A 268 -28.05 14.61 -32.39
C ASN A 268 -29.52 14.72 -32.82
N SER A 269 -29.93 13.99 -33.86
CA SER A 269 -31.33 13.97 -34.33
C SER A 269 -32.30 13.39 -33.30
N ASN A 270 -31.82 12.52 -32.42
CA ASN A 270 -32.62 11.82 -31.41
C ASN A 270 -32.40 12.34 -29.98
N VAL A 271 -31.62 13.40 -29.78
CA VAL A 271 -31.35 14.01 -28.46
C VAL A 271 -32.65 14.38 -27.71
N ASN A 272 -33.70 14.78 -28.43
CA ASN A 272 -34.98 15.12 -27.82
C ASN A 272 -35.61 13.94 -27.05
N LEU A 273 -35.36 12.69 -27.44
CA LEU A 273 -35.83 11.50 -26.73
C LEU A 273 -35.12 11.34 -25.38
N ILE A 274 -33.83 11.70 -25.31
CA ILE A 274 -33.07 11.72 -24.06
C ILE A 274 -33.64 12.80 -23.13
N ARG A 275 -33.96 13.99 -23.68
CA ARG A 275 -34.60 15.09 -22.93
C ARG A 275 -35.95 14.67 -22.34
N GLN A 276 -36.82 14.04 -23.15
CA GLN A 276 -38.12 13.57 -22.68
C GLN A 276 -38.01 12.56 -21.53
N ARG A 277 -37.02 11.67 -21.56
CA ARG A 277 -36.74 10.74 -20.47
C ARG A 277 -36.27 11.45 -19.20
N MET A 278 -35.48 12.53 -19.32
CA MET A 278 -35.07 13.35 -18.17
C MET A 278 -36.24 14.10 -17.53
N GLU A 279 -37.19 14.58 -18.33
CA GLU A 279 -38.38 15.30 -17.84
C GLU A 279 -39.42 14.36 -17.19
N ALA A 280 -39.40 13.07 -17.54
CA ALA A 280 -40.32 12.06 -17.02
C ALA A 280 -39.84 11.38 -15.73
N ALA A 281 -38.65 11.74 -15.23
CA ALA A 281 -38.03 11.19 -14.02
C ALA A 281 -38.17 12.12 -12.82
#